data_AF-A0A2N3A5C0-F1
#
_entry.id   AF-A0A2N3A5C0-F1
#
_cell.length_a   1.000
_cell.length_b   1.000
_cell.length_c   1.000
_cell.angle_alpha   90.00
_cell.angle_beta   90.00
_cell.angle_gamma   90.00
#
_symmetry.space_group_name_H-M   'P 1'
#
loop_
_entity.id
_entity.type
_entity.pdbx_description
1 polymer ?
#
loop_
_entity_poly.entity_id
_entity_poly.type
_entity_poly.pdbx_seq_one_letter_code
_entity_poly.pdbx_strand_id
1 'polypeptide(L)'
;MNIRLVILFILLNTTIYAQLHTYKWTNGNKKAEGEIKDGLEQGKWTFWSKEGVIQQEVTYKDGEFNGEYVNYNEQGKKIEQGSFLRSMKHGSCKSWYENGQLELTGFNKIGYKDSLWTFYYPSGNKMEEGHFKRDERVGTWFNWYENKQQKSLILFEDNKELLQSFWDEKGKQLVLNGNGKYIDFYPNKKPKMEGAYLNGKKNGLWIEYAETGKKVAQGNYVAGKKNGLWQFYYDDEKMRFKGNFNNGLNDGLWEYWYENGQKLKEISFLNGREEGVYKEWFENGKLSAEGNYKFGKKEGKWTYWLENGNIDFVGHFNNELKDGLWTFYDSKANKSYEGYYKKDKKDGTWIYWYPNGEIWKTGSYKENLKHDQWSFYSEQKQLVMQGNFLNGKEEGEWKSWYDSGEKKDIGNYSNGLMNGKWEGWYMNGQKDYSGYYKQALKDGIWEHWHENGKQELLETYLVKPEVKKKFYKDKNNKFMEVDDSRLISVKQGMYYEWFENGKPKTEGEFNNNQQDGKWTYFYENGNKMYEQTLVKGRQEGKVTSWYAIGTLESEKEYKNGQAHGKWVFYAKQAGKVLKTAYYKEGKKIKEE
;
A
#
# COMPACT_ATOMS: atom_id res chain seq x y z
N MET A 1 67.53 -52.05 -31.12
CA MET A 1 68.28 -50.79 -30.90
C MET A 1 67.46 -49.95 -29.92
N ASN A 2 67.96 -49.81 -28.67
CA ASN A 2 67.73 -48.78 -27.64
C ASN A 2 66.28 -48.42 -27.22
N ILE A 3 65.86 -48.26 -25.95
CA ILE A 3 66.48 -48.22 -24.60
C ILE A 3 65.34 -48.51 -23.59
N ARG A 4 65.64 -49.17 -22.47
CA ARG A 4 64.78 -49.32 -21.29
C ARG A 4 64.65 -47.98 -20.54
N LEU A 5 63.45 -47.62 -20.09
CA LEU A 5 63.28 -46.78 -18.90
C LEU A 5 62.20 -47.37 -17.99
N VAL A 6 62.62 -47.70 -16.78
CA VAL A 6 61.81 -48.17 -15.65
C VAL A 6 61.20 -46.93 -14.98
N ILE A 7 59.90 -46.91 -14.73
CA ILE A 7 59.27 -45.98 -13.77
C ILE A 7 58.62 -46.83 -12.68
N LEU A 8 59.23 -46.73 -11.50
CA LEU A 8 58.83 -47.33 -10.24
C LEU A 8 57.73 -46.44 -9.63
N PHE A 9 56.47 -46.90 -9.57
CA PHE A 9 55.44 -46.28 -8.73
C PHE A 9 55.38 -47.02 -7.39
N ILE A 10 55.99 -46.42 -6.37
CA ILE A 10 55.83 -46.82 -4.98
C ILE A 10 54.48 -46.28 -4.50
N LEU A 11 53.48 -47.15 -4.39
CA LEU A 11 52.25 -46.87 -3.66
C LEU A 11 52.53 -47.04 -2.16
N LEU A 12 52.77 -45.93 -1.47
CA LEU A 12 52.78 -45.88 -0.01
C LEU A 12 51.34 -46.06 0.49
N ASN A 13 51.02 -47.27 0.93
CA ASN A 13 49.87 -47.54 1.80
C ASN A 13 50.18 -46.97 3.20
N THR A 14 49.75 -45.74 3.48
CA THR A 14 49.73 -45.24 4.86
C THR A 14 48.35 -45.53 5.44
N THR A 15 48.20 -46.64 6.15
CA THR A 15 47.14 -46.80 7.14
C THR A 15 47.37 -45.76 8.24
N ILE A 16 46.55 -44.71 8.25
CA ILE A 16 46.57 -43.69 9.30
C ILE A 16 45.89 -44.31 10.53
N TYR A 17 46.65 -44.56 11.59
CA TYR A 17 46.12 -45.00 12.87
C TYR A 17 45.26 -43.90 13.50
N ALA A 18 44.26 -44.26 14.31
CA ALA A 18 43.51 -43.28 15.10
C ALA A 18 44.49 -42.50 15.99
N GLN A 19 44.39 -41.17 15.96
CA GLN A 19 45.27 -40.27 16.71
C GLN A 19 44.46 -39.45 17.70
N LEU A 20 44.91 -39.45 18.96
CA LEU A 20 44.35 -38.57 19.98
C LEU A 20 44.67 -37.11 19.63
N HIS A 21 43.64 -36.30 19.53
CA HIS A 21 43.73 -34.86 19.28
C HIS A 21 43.27 -34.09 20.51
N THR A 22 44.04 -33.08 20.90
CA THR A 22 43.68 -32.16 22.00
C THR A 22 43.67 -30.73 21.47
N TYR A 23 42.50 -30.10 21.49
CA TYR A 23 42.32 -28.68 21.21
C TYR A 23 42.38 -27.90 22.52
N LYS A 24 43.02 -26.73 22.50
CA LYS A 24 43.14 -25.86 23.68
C LYS A 24 42.51 -24.50 23.41
N TRP A 25 42.00 -23.88 24.48
CA TRP A 25 41.64 -22.47 24.51
C TRP A 25 42.88 -21.59 24.51
N THR A 26 42.71 -20.29 24.22
CA THR A 26 43.82 -19.31 24.22
C THR A 26 44.50 -19.16 25.58
N ASN A 27 43.81 -19.51 26.67
CA ASN A 27 44.35 -19.53 28.03
C ASN A 27 45.09 -20.84 28.39
N GLY A 28 45.21 -21.78 27.46
CA GLY A 28 45.93 -23.05 27.64
C GLY A 28 45.10 -24.21 28.18
N ASN A 29 43.88 -23.97 28.67
CA ASN A 29 42.97 -25.04 29.12
C ASN A 29 42.50 -25.91 27.94
N LYS A 30 42.19 -27.19 28.19
CA LYS A 30 41.60 -28.06 27.16
C LYS A 30 40.26 -27.45 26.70
N LYS A 31 40.00 -27.54 25.40
CA LYS A 31 38.74 -27.15 24.74
C LYS A 31 37.97 -28.37 24.28
N ALA A 32 38.65 -29.29 23.62
CA ALA A 32 38.10 -30.55 23.14
C ALA A 32 39.21 -31.61 23.07
N GLU A 33 38.87 -32.87 23.27
CA GLU A 33 39.80 -33.99 23.16
C GLU A 33 39.06 -35.25 22.74
N GLY A 34 39.66 -36.00 21.82
CA GLY A 34 39.10 -37.25 21.31
C GLY A 34 39.97 -37.83 20.19
N GLU A 35 39.55 -38.95 19.62
CA GLU A 35 40.29 -39.61 18.56
C GLU A 35 39.81 -39.14 17.18
N ILE A 36 40.76 -38.93 16.27
CA ILE A 36 40.50 -38.67 14.84
C ILE A 36 41.10 -39.82 14.03
N LYS A 37 40.30 -40.38 13.12
CA LYS A 37 40.74 -41.38 12.13
C LYS A 37 40.22 -40.97 10.76
N ASP A 38 41.10 -40.97 9.75
CA ASP A 38 40.78 -40.57 8.37
C ASP A 38 40.15 -39.16 8.26
N GLY A 39 40.56 -38.25 9.15
CA GLY A 39 40.05 -36.87 9.21
C GLY A 39 38.69 -36.71 9.88
N LEU A 40 38.10 -37.79 10.40
CA LEU A 40 36.79 -37.80 11.05
C LEU A 40 36.90 -38.17 12.54
N GLU A 41 36.04 -37.57 13.37
CA GLU A 41 35.93 -37.86 14.79
C GLU A 41 35.48 -39.31 15.03
N GLN A 42 36.14 -39.97 15.98
CA GLN A 42 35.84 -41.33 16.42
C GLN A 42 35.85 -41.41 17.95
N GLY A 43 35.06 -42.35 18.48
CA GLY A 43 35.08 -42.68 19.90
C GLY A 43 34.58 -41.55 20.79
N LYS A 44 34.95 -41.59 22.07
CA LYS A 44 34.51 -40.60 23.05
C LYS A 44 35.25 -39.28 22.86
N TRP A 45 34.49 -38.20 22.72
CA TRP A 45 34.98 -36.84 22.75
C TRP A 45 34.50 -36.13 24.00
N THR A 46 35.39 -35.36 24.62
CA THR A 46 35.08 -34.51 25.76
C THR A 46 35.34 -33.06 25.40
N PHE A 47 34.45 -32.17 25.82
CA PHE A 47 34.49 -30.74 25.56
C PHE A 47 34.47 -29.99 26.89
N TRP A 48 35.28 -28.95 27.01
CA TRP A 48 35.48 -28.16 28.24
C TRP A 48 35.23 -26.67 28.00
N SER A 49 34.73 -25.98 29.02
CA SER A 49 34.63 -24.52 29.06
C SER A 49 36.03 -23.87 29.12
N LYS A 50 36.10 -22.54 28.98
CA LYS A 50 37.38 -21.80 29.12
C LYS A 50 37.97 -21.96 30.53
N GLU A 51 37.13 -22.16 31.53
CA GLU A 51 37.47 -22.34 32.93
C GLU A 51 37.92 -23.77 33.25
N GLY A 52 37.86 -24.69 32.28
CA GLY A 52 38.30 -26.08 32.44
C GLY A 52 37.23 -27.03 32.99
N VAL A 53 35.96 -26.62 33.02
CA VAL A 53 34.83 -27.47 33.43
C VAL A 53 34.31 -28.27 32.24
N ILE A 54 34.10 -29.57 32.38
CA ILE A 54 33.49 -30.41 31.32
C ILE A 54 32.09 -29.88 31.02
N GLN A 55 31.80 -29.62 29.75
CA GLN A 55 30.50 -29.16 29.25
C GLN A 55 29.75 -30.28 28.54
N GLN A 56 30.47 -31.16 27.84
CA GLN A 56 29.87 -32.25 27.08
C GLN A 56 30.85 -33.42 26.95
N GLU A 57 30.31 -34.62 27.07
CA GLU A 57 30.94 -35.86 26.60
C GLU A 57 30.02 -36.46 25.54
N VAL A 58 30.54 -36.87 24.39
CA VAL A 58 29.74 -37.45 23.30
C VAL A 58 30.55 -38.44 22.49
N THR A 59 29.92 -39.53 22.06
CA THR A 59 30.56 -40.55 21.23
C THR A 59 30.34 -40.24 19.75
N TYR A 60 31.43 -40.22 18.98
CA TYR A 60 31.42 -40.10 17.53
C TYR A 60 31.71 -41.43 16.85
N LYS A 61 31.13 -41.60 15.66
CA LYS A 61 31.54 -42.61 14.69
C LYS A 61 31.50 -41.98 13.31
N ASP A 62 32.65 -41.96 12.63
CA ASP A 62 32.79 -41.40 11.28
C ASP A 62 32.29 -39.95 11.18
N GLY A 63 32.58 -39.12 12.20
CA GLY A 63 32.20 -37.70 12.26
C GLY A 63 30.75 -37.42 12.66
N GLU A 64 29.93 -38.45 12.87
CA GLU A 64 28.55 -38.31 13.33
C GLU A 64 28.42 -38.68 14.82
N PHE A 65 27.50 -38.02 15.55
CA PHE A 65 27.17 -38.46 16.91
C PHE A 65 26.55 -39.85 16.87
N ASN A 66 27.18 -40.81 17.53
CA ASN A 66 26.81 -42.22 17.46
C ASN A 66 27.30 -42.94 18.72
N GLY A 67 26.39 -43.13 19.68
CA GLY A 67 26.66 -43.66 21.01
C GLY A 67 26.24 -42.68 22.12
N GLU A 68 26.76 -42.92 23.32
CA GLU A 68 26.37 -42.19 24.53
C GLU A 68 26.85 -40.73 24.51
N TYR A 69 26.05 -39.84 25.10
CA TYR A 69 26.40 -38.46 25.42
C TYR A 69 25.96 -38.07 26.82
N VAL A 70 26.66 -37.09 27.40
CA VAL A 70 26.34 -36.45 28.68
C VAL A 70 26.61 -34.96 28.54
N ASN A 71 25.62 -34.13 28.84
CA ASN A 71 25.75 -32.67 28.93
C ASN A 71 25.81 -32.25 30.40
N TYR A 72 26.60 -31.23 30.67
CA TYR A 72 26.85 -30.68 32.00
C TYR A 72 26.53 -29.19 32.01
N ASN A 73 26.14 -28.66 33.17
CA ASN A 73 25.98 -27.22 33.35
C ASN A 73 27.32 -26.50 33.61
N GLU A 74 27.28 -25.18 33.79
CA GLU A 74 28.45 -24.35 34.06
C GLU A 74 29.20 -24.75 35.34
N GLN A 75 28.51 -25.37 36.32
CA GLN A 75 29.12 -25.88 37.55
C GLN A 75 29.63 -27.34 37.43
N GLY A 76 29.56 -27.95 36.24
CA GLY A 76 30.05 -29.32 36.00
C GLY A 76 29.11 -30.43 36.50
N LYS A 77 27.84 -30.11 36.77
CA LYS A 77 26.80 -31.07 37.15
C LYS A 77 26.06 -31.56 35.91
N LYS A 78 25.77 -32.87 35.85
CA LYS A 78 24.99 -33.46 34.74
C LYS A 78 23.61 -32.82 34.66
N ILE A 79 23.22 -32.41 33.46
CA ILE A 79 21.88 -31.89 33.16
C ILE A 79 21.13 -32.76 32.16
N GLU A 80 21.83 -33.49 31.30
CA GLU A 80 21.21 -34.38 30.33
C GLU A 80 22.15 -35.53 30.00
N GLN A 81 21.61 -36.72 29.76
CA GLN A 81 22.35 -37.81 29.15
C GLN A 81 21.45 -38.62 28.23
N GLY A 82 22.04 -39.30 27.27
CA GLY A 82 21.33 -40.26 26.44
C GLY A 82 22.25 -40.80 25.36
N SER A 83 21.66 -41.26 24.27
CA SER A 83 22.41 -41.80 23.14
C SER A 83 21.95 -41.20 21.82
N PHE A 84 22.88 -41.17 20.86
CA PHE A 84 22.62 -40.84 19.46
C PHE A 84 22.83 -42.07 18.57
N LEU A 85 22.07 -42.16 17.50
CA LEU A 85 22.31 -43.05 16.37
C LEU A 85 22.26 -42.20 15.10
N ARG A 86 23.41 -42.03 14.43
CA ARG A 86 23.57 -41.18 13.23
C ARG A 86 23.01 -39.77 13.45
N SER A 87 23.49 -39.12 14.51
CA SER A 87 23.10 -37.77 14.93
C SER A 87 21.64 -37.57 15.33
N MET A 88 20.84 -38.63 15.43
CA MET A 88 19.46 -38.60 15.93
C MET A 88 19.39 -39.21 17.33
N LYS A 89 18.67 -38.57 18.27
CA LYS A 89 18.47 -39.13 19.62
C LYS A 89 17.86 -40.54 19.52
N HIS A 90 18.51 -41.52 20.12
CA HIS A 90 18.13 -42.92 20.03
C HIS A 90 18.55 -43.67 21.29
N GLY A 91 17.63 -44.41 21.91
CA GLY A 91 17.87 -45.10 23.17
C GLY A 91 17.33 -44.32 24.38
N SER A 92 17.70 -44.78 25.57
CA SER A 92 17.27 -44.17 26.83
C SER A 92 17.89 -42.78 27.01
N CYS A 93 17.12 -41.84 27.57
CA CYS A 93 17.60 -40.52 27.94
C CYS A 93 17.15 -40.16 29.36
N LYS A 94 17.92 -39.27 30.02
CA LYS A 94 17.59 -38.68 31.32
C LYS A 94 17.93 -37.20 31.32
N SER A 95 17.13 -36.40 32.03
CA SER A 95 17.43 -35.01 32.34
C SER A 95 17.36 -34.80 33.85
N TRP A 96 18.05 -33.78 34.35
CA TRP A 96 18.05 -33.42 35.77
C TRP A 96 17.78 -31.94 35.96
N TYR A 97 17.06 -31.62 37.03
CA TYR A 97 16.97 -30.27 37.55
C TYR A 97 18.33 -29.78 38.08
N GLU A 98 18.47 -28.46 38.24
CA GLU A 98 19.67 -27.85 38.85
C GLU A 98 19.97 -28.41 40.25
N ASN A 99 18.93 -28.77 41.01
CA ASN A 99 19.07 -29.41 42.31
C ASN A 99 19.59 -30.86 42.24
N GLY A 100 19.65 -31.48 41.06
CA GLY A 100 20.20 -32.80 40.79
C GLY A 100 19.20 -33.95 40.91
N GLN A 101 17.92 -33.64 41.18
CA GLN A 101 16.84 -34.60 41.03
C GLN A 101 16.57 -34.85 39.55
N LEU A 102 16.11 -36.05 39.22
CA LEU A 102 15.66 -36.34 37.85
C LEU A 102 14.51 -35.40 37.50
N GLU A 103 14.55 -34.83 36.31
CA GLU A 103 13.46 -34.08 35.70
C GLU A 103 12.62 -35.00 34.82
N LEU A 104 13.29 -35.83 34.03
CA LEU A 104 12.64 -36.85 33.21
C LEU A 104 13.54 -38.03 32.91
N THR A 105 12.90 -39.15 32.58
CA THR A 105 13.53 -40.32 31.95
C THR A 105 12.65 -40.78 30.81
N GLY A 106 13.25 -41.18 29.69
CA GLY A 106 12.48 -41.61 28.54
C GLY A 106 13.30 -42.45 27.56
N PHE A 107 12.67 -42.78 26.45
CA PHE A 107 13.31 -43.45 25.32
C PHE A 107 13.05 -42.65 24.05
N ASN A 108 14.08 -42.49 23.23
CA ASN A 108 13.96 -41.88 21.91
C ASN A 108 14.18 -42.96 20.85
N LYS A 109 13.40 -42.89 19.77
CA LYS A 109 13.57 -43.75 18.60
C LYS A 109 13.71 -42.87 17.36
N ILE A 110 14.95 -42.76 16.87
CA ILE A 110 15.26 -42.05 15.62
C ILE A 110 14.76 -40.59 15.70
N GLY A 111 15.14 -39.89 16.77
CA GLY A 111 14.85 -38.47 16.99
C GLY A 111 13.52 -38.14 17.66
N TYR A 112 12.59 -39.10 17.75
CA TYR A 112 11.27 -38.89 18.37
C TYR A 112 11.16 -39.53 19.75
N LYS A 113 10.37 -38.94 20.65
CA LYS A 113 9.95 -39.58 21.90
C LYS A 113 9.15 -40.84 21.57
N ASP A 114 9.51 -41.93 22.21
CA ASP A 114 8.90 -43.24 22.00
C ASP A 114 8.90 -44.03 23.31
N SER A 115 8.05 -45.05 23.41
CA SER A 115 7.96 -45.95 24.56
C SER A 115 7.71 -45.19 25.89
N LEU A 116 8.12 -45.75 27.04
CA LEU A 116 7.82 -45.19 28.35
C LEU A 116 8.59 -43.89 28.62
N TRP A 117 7.86 -42.86 29.05
CA TRP A 117 8.39 -41.61 29.56
C TRP A 117 7.84 -41.34 30.96
N THR A 118 8.73 -40.90 31.85
CA THR A 118 8.42 -40.53 33.22
C THR A 118 8.96 -39.13 33.45
N PHE A 119 8.12 -38.25 33.99
CA PHE A 119 8.45 -36.89 34.37
C PHE A 119 8.31 -36.75 35.88
N TYR A 120 9.13 -35.90 36.47
CA TYR A 120 9.25 -35.75 37.92
C TYR A 120 9.09 -34.29 38.32
N TYR A 121 8.64 -34.05 39.54
CA TYR A 121 8.70 -32.74 40.18
C TYR A 121 10.13 -32.41 40.61
N PRO A 122 10.48 -31.13 40.87
CA PRO A 122 11.76 -30.76 41.46
C PRO A 122 12.05 -31.45 42.80
N SER A 123 11.02 -31.88 43.53
CA SER A 123 11.13 -32.71 44.74
C SER A 123 11.58 -34.16 44.49
N GLY A 124 11.62 -34.62 43.24
CA GLY A 124 11.96 -35.99 42.84
C GLY A 124 10.77 -36.96 42.82
N ASN A 125 9.57 -36.52 43.19
CA ASN A 125 8.37 -37.33 43.10
C ASN A 125 7.88 -37.42 41.64
N LYS A 126 7.31 -38.56 41.23
CA LYS A 126 6.73 -38.70 39.88
C LYS A 126 5.62 -37.66 39.70
N MET A 127 5.61 -37.00 38.54
CA MET A 127 4.59 -36.04 38.13
C MET A 127 3.63 -36.69 37.13
N GLU A 128 4.19 -37.28 36.07
CA GLU A 128 3.41 -38.02 35.07
C GLU A 128 4.24 -39.13 34.42
N GLU A 129 3.58 -40.17 33.95
CA GLU A 129 4.19 -41.30 33.28
C GLU A 129 3.24 -41.90 32.25
N GLY A 130 3.77 -42.25 31.09
CA GLY A 130 3.00 -42.88 30.03
C GLY A 130 3.84 -43.17 28.81
N HIS A 131 3.20 -43.67 27.76
CA HIS A 131 3.90 -44.05 26.55
C HIS A 131 3.77 -42.97 25.47
N PHE A 132 4.86 -42.71 24.78
CA PHE A 132 4.87 -41.98 23.52
C PHE A 132 5.01 -42.94 22.35
N LYS A 133 4.51 -42.53 21.19
CA LYS A 133 4.80 -43.13 19.89
C LYS A 133 4.98 -42.00 18.90
N ARG A 134 6.23 -41.77 18.45
CA ARG A 134 6.59 -40.66 17.55
C ARG A 134 6.08 -39.30 18.05
N ASP A 135 6.45 -38.92 19.27
CA ASP A 135 6.03 -37.69 19.96
C ASP A 135 4.54 -37.59 20.34
N GLU A 136 3.70 -38.54 19.95
CA GLU A 136 2.28 -38.57 20.35
C GLU A 136 2.09 -39.41 21.62
N ARG A 137 1.33 -38.89 22.58
CA ARG A 137 0.92 -39.66 23.78
C ARG A 137 -0.01 -40.79 23.35
N VAL A 138 0.26 -42.01 23.81
CA VAL A 138 -0.56 -43.19 23.53
C VAL A 138 -0.83 -44.00 24.79
N GLY A 139 -1.97 -44.67 24.82
CA GLY A 139 -2.36 -45.53 25.94
C GLY A 139 -2.65 -44.73 27.21
N THR A 140 -2.55 -45.41 28.36
CA THR A 140 -2.87 -44.81 29.65
C THR A 140 -1.68 -44.02 30.20
N TRP A 141 -1.96 -42.76 30.52
CA TRP A 141 -1.07 -41.86 31.22
C TRP A 141 -1.52 -41.68 32.66
N PHE A 142 -0.56 -41.81 33.57
CA PHE A 142 -0.76 -41.67 35.01
C PHE A 142 -0.18 -40.34 35.44
N ASN A 143 -0.94 -39.60 36.25
CA ASN A 143 -0.50 -38.34 36.82
C ASN A 143 -0.57 -38.43 38.34
N TRP A 144 0.34 -37.76 39.02
CA TRP A 144 0.40 -37.70 40.48
C TRP A 144 0.50 -36.26 40.96
N TYR A 145 -0.01 -36.02 42.16
CA TYR A 145 0.31 -34.82 42.92
C TYR A 145 1.70 -34.93 43.50
N GLU A 146 2.28 -33.79 43.85
CA GLU A 146 3.61 -33.73 44.46
C GLU A 146 3.69 -34.50 45.81
N ASN A 147 2.57 -34.67 46.52
CA ASN A 147 2.49 -35.50 47.73
C ASN A 147 2.43 -37.03 47.44
N LYS A 148 2.70 -37.45 46.19
CA LYS A 148 2.65 -38.83 45.68
C LYS A 148 1.24 -39.43 45.53
N GLN A 149 0.18 -38.70 45.90
CA GLN A 149 -1.18 -39.14 45.65
C GLN A 149 -1.46 -39.20 44.15
N GLN A 150 -2.09 -40.27 43.68
CA GLN A 150 -2.51 -40.39 42.28
C GLN A 150 -3.53 -39.30 41.96
N LYS A 151 -3.28 -38.52 40.91
CA LYS A 151 -4.10 -37.38 40.46
C LYS A 151 -5.08 -37.81 39.37
N SER A 152 -4.61 -38.45 38.30
CA SER A 152 -5.49 -38.88 37.22
C SER A 152 -4.94 -40.05 36.39
N LEU A 153 -5.85 -40.74 35.69
CA LEU A 153 -5.54 -41.62 34.57
C LEU A 153 -6.19 -41.03 33.32
N ILE A 154 -5.41 -40.87 32.27
CA ILE A 154 -5.87 -40.32 31.00
C ILE A 154 -5.55 -41.34 29.91
N LEU A 155 -6.56 -41.78 29.17
CA LEU A 155 -6.38 -42.68 28.02
C LEU A 155 -6.26 -41.83 26.74
N PHE A 156 -5.16 -42.04 26.01
CA PHE A 156 -4.95 -41.49 24.69
C PHE A 156 -5.16 -42.58 23.64
N GLU A 157 -6.30 -42.52 22.93
CA GLU A 157 -6.71 -43.50 21.92
C GLU A 157 -7.41 -42.79 20.75
N ASP A 158 -7.10 -43.17 19.51
CA ASP A 158 -7.66 -42.56 18.28
C ASP A 158 -7.56 -41.02 18.25
N ASN A 159 -6.42 -40.47 18.65
CA ASN A 159 -6.18 -39.02 18.80
C ASN A 159 -7.17 -38.30 19.73
N LYS A 160 -7.80 -39.03 20.65
CA LYS A 160 -8.68 -38.49 21.69
C LYS A 160 -8.03 -38.65 23.05
N GLU A 161 -8.20 -37.61 23.86
CA GLU A 161 -7.87 -37.64 25.27
C GLU A 161 -9.14 -37.96 26.07
N LEU A 162 -9.10 -39.01 26.88
CA LEU A 162 -10.23 -39.49 27.68
C LEU A 162 -9.82 -39.61 29.14
N LEU A 163 -10.38 -38.77 30.01
CA LEU A 163 -10.14 -38.87 31.45
C LEU A 163 -10.80 -40.15 31.99
N GLN A 164 -10.04 -41.12 32.48
CA GLN A 164 -10.57 -42.37 33.03
C GLN A 164 -10.86 -42.23 34.53
N SER A 165 -9.95 -41.63 35.29
CA SER A 165 -10.16 -41.42 36.72
C SER A 165 -9.46 -40.14 37.18
N PHE A 166 -9.99 -39.53 38.23
CA PHE A 166 -9.44 -38.35 38.88
C PHE A 166 -9.69 -38.42 40.39
N TRP A 167 -8.67 -38.09 41.18
CA TRP A 167 -8.74 -37.99 42.64
C TRP A 167 -8.29 -36.61 43.07
N ASP A 168 -8.78 -36.15 44.22
CA ASP A 168 -8.24 -34.95 44.87
C ASP A 168 -6.92 -35.24 45.62
N GLU A 169 -6.27 -34.19 46.14
CA GLU A 169 -5.01 -34.30 46.89
C GLU A 169 -5.10 -35.16 48.16
N LYS A 170 -6.31 -35.42 48.67
CA LYS A 170 -6.59 -36.28 49.83
C LYS A 170 -6.90 -37.72 49.44
N GLY A 171 -6.91 -38.02 48.14
CA GLY A 171 -7.19 -39.34 47.59
C GLY A 171 -8.67 -39.69 47.45
N LYS A 172 -9.59 -38.73 47.59
CA LYS A 172 -11.00 -38.97 47.27
C LYS A 172 -11.17 -39.03 45.76
N GLN A 173 -11.69 -40.15 45.26
CA GLN A 173 -11.99 -40.32 43.84
C GLN A 173 -13.21 -39.49 43.46
N LEU A 174 -13.04 -38.57 42.51
CA LEU A 174 -14.10 -37.67 42.04
C LEU A 174 -14.59 -38.02 40.62
N VAL A 175 -13.73 -38.68 39.81
CA VAL A 175 -14.07 -39.28 38.52
C VAL A 175 -13.68 -40.76 38.54
N LEU A 176 -14.61 -41.63 38.15
CA LEU A 176 -14.43 -43.07 38.03
C LEU A 176 -14.98 -43.54 36.68
N ASN A 177 -14.17 -44.29 35.91
CA ASN A 177 -14.50 -44.79 34.57
C ASN A 177 -15.00 -43.68 33.64
N GLY A 178 -14.40 -42.50 33.77
CA GLY A 178 -14.71 -41.29 33.01
C GLY A 178 -15.99 -40.58 33.39
N ASN A 179 -16.58 -40.90 34.54
CA ASN A 179 -17.81 -40.31 35.03
C ASN A 179 -17.60 -39.66 36.39
N GLY A 180 -17.97 -38.39 36.54
CA GLY A 180 -17.95 -37.72 37.84
C GLY A 180 -17.61 -36.24 37.77
N LYS A 181 -17.41 -35.64 38.95
CA LYS A 181 -17.09 -34.22 39.09
C LYS A 181 -15.59 -33.99 38.97
N TYR A 182 -15.21 -32.88 38.38
CA TYR A 182 -13.82 -32.48 38.21
C TYR A 182 -13.64 -31.06 38.69
N ILE A 183 -12.55 -30.81 39.42
CA ILE A 183 -12.13 -29.48 39.84
C ILE A 183 -10.60 -29.44 39.81
N ASP A 184 -10.05 -28.49 39.06
CA ASP A 184 -8.63 -28.20 39.01
C ASP A 184 -8.35 -26.88 39.74
N PHE A 185 -7.16 -26.74 40.30
CA PHE A 185 -6.78 -25.59 41.13
C PHE A 185 -5.49 -24.95 40.62
N TYR A 186 -5.36 -23.64 40.82
CA TYR A 186 -4.10 -22.93 40.68
C TYR A 186 -3.13 -23.27 41.82
N PRO A 187 -1.83 -22.93 41.71
CA PRO A 187 -0.87 -23.09 42.81
C PRO A 187 -1.32 -22.43 44.12
N ASN A 188 -2.04 -21.31 44.03
CA ASN A 188 -2.63 -20.59 45.18
C ASN A 188 -3.88 -21.27 45.78
N LYS A 189 -4.24 -22.48 45.32
CA LYS A 189 -5.39 -23.29 45.76
C LYS A 189 -6.77 -22.69 45.43
N LYS A 190 -6.86 -21.63 44.64
CA LYS A 190 -8.13 -21.17 44.07
C LYS A 190 -8.54 -22.06 42.88
N PRO A 191 -9.85 -22.28 42.66
CA PRO A 191 -10.32 -23.07 41.54
C PRO A 191 -9.86 -22.45 40.22
N LYS A 192 -9.39 -23.28 39.30
CA LYS A 192 -9.01 -22.93 37.93
C LYS A 192 -10.12 -23.25 36.96
N MET A 193 -10.69 -24.45 37.10
CA MET A 193 -11.88 -24.85 36.37
C MET A 193 -12.61 -25.96 37.10
N GLU A 194 -13.92 -26.03 36.92
CA GLU A 194 -14.75 -27.10 37.44
C GLU A 194 -15.83 -27.52 36.44
N GLY A 195 -16.28 -28.76 36.56
CA GLY A 195 -17.35 -29.31 35.74
C GLY A 195 -17.52 -30.80 35.96
N ALA A 196 -18.08 -31.49 34.98
CA ALA A 196 -18.25 -32.94 35.02
C ALA A 196 -17.71 -33.61 33.76
N TYR A 197 -17.33 -34.87 33.92
CA TYR A 197 -17.00 -35.78 32.84
C TYR A 197 -18.09 -36.85 32.70
N LEU A 198 -18.37 -37.22 31.45
CA LEU A 198 -19.19 -38.36 31.07
C LEU A 198 -18.43 -39.15 29.99
N ASN A 199 -18.20 -40.45 30.21
CA ASN A 199 -17.41 -41.32 29.33
C ASN A 199 -16.05 -40.72 28.94
N GLY A 200 -15.39 -40.09 29.90
CA GLY A 200 -14.05 -39.52 29.78
C GLY A 200 -13.97 -38.21 29.01
N LYS A 201 -15.12 -37.62 28.62
CA LYS A 201 -15.18 -36.32 27.95
C LYS A 201 -15.92 -35.30 28.82
N LYS A 202 -15.53 -34.03 28.70
CA LYS A 202 -16.24 -32.91 29.35
C LYS A 202 -17.73 -32.95 28.98
N ASN A 203 -18.61 -32.85 29.97
CA ASN A 203 -20.05 -32.90 29.78
C ASN A 203 -20.79 -32.05 30.82
N GLY A 204 -21.89 -31.40 30.43
CA GLY A 204 -22.66 -30.50 31.29
C GLY A 204 -21.97 -29.16 31.50
N LEU A 205 -22.36 -28.45 32.57
CA LEU A 205 -21.85 -27.11 32.88
C LEU A 205 -20.37 -27.16 33.29
N TRP A 206 -19.59 -26.28 32.69
CA TRP A 206 -18.20 -26.01 33.04
C TRP A 206 -18.04 -24.54 33.37
N ILE A 207 -17.22 -24.25 34.39
CA ILE A 207 -16.87 -22.91 34.82
C ILE A 207 -15.35 -22.81 34.88
N GLU A 208 -14.81 -21.73 34.33
CA GLU A 208 -13.39 -21.40 34.32
C GLU A 208 -13.18 -20.09 35.10
N TYR A 209 -12.08 -20.04 35.85
CA TYR A 209 -11.77 -18.94 36.77
C TYR A 209 -10.38 -18.37 36.49
N ALA A 210 -10.22 -17.06 36.70
CA ALA A 210 -8.91 -16.42 36.79
C ALA A 210 -8.17 -16.85 38.07
N GLU A 211 -6.85 -16.62 38.13
CA GLU A 211 -6.06 -16.87 39.33
C GLU A 211 -6.52 -16.03 40.55
N THR A 212 -7.23 -14.93 40.30
CA THR A 212 -7.89 -14.11 41.32
C THR A 212 -9.09 -14.82 41.96
N GLY A 213 -9.65 -15.87 41.32
CA GLY A 213 -10.85 -16.61 41.73
C GLY A 213 -12.14 -16.11 41.08
N LYS A 214 -12.07 -15.08 40.24
CA LYS A 214 -13.21 -14.54 39.48
C LYS A 214 -13.54 -15.41 38.27
N LYS A 215 -14.82 -15.50 37.90
CA LYS A 215 -15.22 -16.28 36.71
C LYS A 215 -14.76 -15.59 35.43
N VAL A 216 -14.19 -16.36 34.50
CA VAL A 216 -13.77 -15.87 33.17
C VAL A 216 -14.52 -16.54 32.03
N ALA A 217 -15.06 -17.73 32.25
CA ALA A 217 -15.96 -18.38 31.30
C ALA A 217 -16.92 -19.36 31.98
N GLN A 218 -18.09 -19.55 31.40
CA GLN A 218 -18.97 -20.67 31.73
C GLN A 218 -19.82 -21.10 30.53
N GLY A 219 -20.17 -22.37 30.48
CA GLY A 219 -21.08 -22.91 29.47
C GLY A 219 -21.10 -24.43 29.49
N ASN A 220 -21.91 -25.02 28.60
CA ASN A 220 -22.07 -26.47 28.58
C ASN A 220 -21.12 -27.15 27.58
N TYR A 221 -20.67 -28.35 27.93
CA TYR A 221 -20.06 -29.30 27.01
C TYR A 221 -21.02 -30.47 26.75
N VAL A 222 -21.00 -30.99 25.52
CA VAL A 222 -21.61 -32.27 25.14
C VAL A 222 -20.55 -33.09 24.43
N ALA A 223 -20.26 -34.29 24.95
CA ALA A 223 -19.24 -35.19 24.42
C ALA A 223 -17.88 -34.52 24.13
N GLY A 224 -17.44 -33.64 25.04
CA GLY A 224 -16.15 -32.94 24.95
C GLY A 224 -16.13 -31.68 24.09
N LYS A 225 -17.25 -31.30 23.46
CA LYS A 225 -17.37 -30.10 22.62
C LYS A 225 -18.27 -29.06 23.27
N LYS A 226 -17.93 -27.78 23.16
CA LYS A 226 -18.79 -26.68 23.62
C LYS A 226 -20.15 -26.76 22.92
N ASN A 227 -21.24 -26.63 23.69
CA ASN A 227 -22.59 -26.76 23.18
C ASN A 227 -23.57 -25.88 23.98
N GLY A 228 -24.52 -25.24 23.30
CA GLY A 228 -25.45 -24.29 23.90
C GLY A 228 -24.77 -22.98 24.32
N LEU A 229 -25.41 -22.25 25.22
CA LEU A 229 -24.97 -20.92 25.64
C LEU A 229 -23.63 -20.97 26.38
N TRP A 230 -22.71 -20.13 25.93
CA TRP A 230 -21.44 -19.83 26.57
C TRP A 230 -21.33 -18.35 26.88
N GLN A 231 -20.75 -18.04 28.03
CA GLN A 231 -20.54 -16.69 28.53
C GLN A 231 -19.08 -16.53 28.92
N PHE A 232 -18.48 -15.41 28.54
CA PHE A 232 -17.10 -15.08 28.81
C PHE A 232 -17.04 -13.69 29.45
N TYR A 233 -16.12 -13.50 30.38
CA TYR A 233 -16.05 -12.31 31.22
C TYR A 233 -14.65 -11.67 31.15
N TYR A 234 -14.60 -10.38 31.43
CA TYR A 234 -13.37 -9.65 31.72
C TYR A 234 -12.89 -9.96 33.16
N ASP A 235 -11.68 -9.51 33.50
CA ASP A 235 -11.10 -9.69 34.85
C ASP A 235 -11.88 -8.96 35.96
N ASP A 236 -12.75 -8.02 35.59
CA ASP A 236 -13.67 -7.31 36.49
C ASP A 236 -15.06 -7.97 36.58
N GLU A 237 -15.24 -9.16 36.00
CA GLU A 237 -16.49 -9.94 35.93
C GLU A 237 -17.59 -9.33 35.07
N LYS A 238 -17.32 -8.26 34.32
CA LYS A 238 -18.25 -7.78 33.29
C LYS A 238 -18.27 -8.75 32.11
N MET A 239 -19.44 -8.86 31.47
CA MET A 239 -19.61 -9.70 30.28
C MET A 239 -18.69 -9.18 29.17
N ARG A 240 -17.90 -10.08 28.56
CA ARG A 240 -17.02 -9.79 27.43
C ARG A 240 -17.67 -10.20 26.11
N PHE A 241 -18.17 -11.43 26.05
CA PHE A 241 -19.01 -11.91 24.97
C PHE A 241 -19.78 -13.16 25.37
N LYS A 242 -20.88 -13.42 24.67
CA LYS A 242 -21.70 -14.62 24.85
C LYS A 242 -22.34 -15.03 23.53
N GLY A 243 -22.63 -16.32 23.40
CA GLY A 243 -23.31 -16.88 22.23
C GLY A 243 -23.45 -18.38 22.36
N ASN A 244 -24.13 -19.00 21.40
CA ASN A 244 -24.29 -20.44 21.39
C ASN A 244 -23.16 -21.13 20.62
N PHE A 245 -22.77 -22.30 21.09
CA PHE A 245 -22.02 -23.26 20.31
C PHE A 245 -22.91 -24.42 19.89
N ASN A 246 -22.69 -24.96 18.70
CA ASN A 246 -23.21 -26.24 18.25
C ASN A 246 -22.04 -27.13 17.87
N ASN A 247 -21.82 -28.22 18.63
CA ASN A 247 -20.70 -29.14 18.41
C ASN A 247 -19.32 -28.46 18.29
N GLY A 248 -19.08 -27.44 19.13
CA GLY A 248 -17.82 -26.70 19.19
C GLY A 248 -17.68 -25.57 18.16
N LEU A 249 -18.67 -25.36 17.29
CA LEU A 249 -18.70 -24.25 16.32
C LEU A 249 -19.66 -23.16 16.80
N ASN A 250 -19.34 -21.89 16.55
CA ASN A 250 -20.24 -20.77 16.85
C ASN A 250 -21.56 -20.93 16.08
N ASP A 251 -22.67 -20.71 16.76
CA ASP A 251 -24.01 -20.86 16.19
C ASP A 251 -24.97 -19.81 16.76
N GLY A 252 -25.86 -19.29 15.92
CA GLY A 252 -26.81 -18.25 16.28
C GLY A 252 -26.17 -16.90 16.57
N LEU A 253 -26.86 -16.07 17.36
CA LEU A 253 -26.44 -14.72 17.71
C LEU A 253 -25.31 -14.74 18.75
N TRP A 254 -24.25 -14.02 18.45
CA TRP A 254 -23.15 -13.73 19.37
C TRP A 254 -23.11 -12.24 19.69
N GLU A 255 -23.10 -11.92 20.97
CA GLU A 255 -23.07 -10.57 21.50
C GLU A 255 -21.70 -10.33 22.16
N TYR A 256 -21.14 -9.14 21.95
CA TYR A 256 -19.85 -8.70 22.47
C TYR A 256 -20.02 -7.34 23.16
N TRP A 257 -19.23 -7.09 24.18
CA TRP A 257 -19.26 -5.84 24.96
C TRP A 257 -17.86 -5.26 25.11
N TYR A 258 -17.78 -3.95 25.30
CA TYR A 258 -16.59 -3.23 25.75
C TYR A 258 -16.38 -3.40 27.26
N GLU A 259 -15.19 -3.06 27.78
CA GLU A 259 -14.90 -3.06 29.23
C GLU A 259 -15.75 -2.05 30.01
N ASN A 260 -16.27 -1.02 29.34
CA ASN A 260 -17.21 -0.06 29.93
C ASN A 260 -18.64 -0.63 30.08
N GLY A 261 -18.89 -1.86 29.59
CA GLY A 261 -20.18 -2.56 29.66
C GLY A 261 -21.15 -2.24 28.51
N GLN A 262 -20.80 -1.36 27.59
CA GLN A 262 -21.61 -1.08 26.40
C GLN A 262 -21.44 -2.18 25.34
N LYS A 263 -22.46 -2.38 24.49
CA LYS A 263 -22.36 -3.34 23.38
C LYS A 263 -21.26 -2.89 22.42
N LEU A 264 -20.44 -3.85 22.00
CA LEU A 264 -19.41 -3.67 20.98
C LEU A 264 -19.95 -4.15 19.64
N LYS A 265 -20.41 -5.40 19.56
CA LYS A 265 -20.99 -5.95 18.33
C LYS A 265 -21.93 -7.12 18.57
N GLU A 266 -22.78 -7.35 17.59
CA GLU A 266 -23.70 -8.46 17.44
C GLU A 266 -23.44 -9.09 16.08
N ILE A 267 -23.25 -10.40 16.04
CA ILE A 267 -23.01 -11.13 14.80
C ILE A 267 -23.65 -12.50 14.85
N SER A 268 -24.32 -12.87 13.78
CA SER A 268 -24.98 -14.17 13.65
C SER A 268 -24.05 -15.17 12.96
N PHE A 269 -24.02 -16.39 13.47
CA PHE A 269 -23.26 -17.50 12.90
C PHE A 269 -24.16 -18.69 12.55
N LEU A 270 -23.78 -19.42 11.52
CA LEU A 270 -24.31 -20.74 11.19
C LEU A 270 -23.14 -21.69 10.94
N ASN A 271 -23.03 -22.75 11.75
CA ASN A 271 -21.95 -23.75 11.66
C ASN A 271 -20.53 -23.12 11.65
N GLY A 272 -20.31 -22.12 12.51
CA GLY A 272 -19.01 -21.45 12.66
C GLY A 272 -18.70 -20.38 11.61
N ARG A 273 -19.61 -20.10 10.68
CA ARG A 273 -19.45 -19.07 9.63
C ARG A 273 -20.49 -17.96 9.82
N GLU A 274 -20.12 -16.72 9.55
CA GLU A 274 -21.01 -15.56 9.69
C GLU A 274 -22.18 -15.66 8.69
N GLU A 275 -23.41 -15.57 9.19
CA GLU A 275 -24.65 -15.76 8.45
C GLU A 275 -25.77 -14.99 9.14
N GLY A 276 -26.32 -13.97 8.48
CA GLY A 276 -27.39 -13.12 8.99
C GLY A 276 -26.90 -11.77 9.51
N VAL A 277 -27.58 -11.25 10.54
CA VAL A 277 -27.45 -9.86 11.00
C VAL A 277 -26.08 -9.59 11.62
N TYR A 278 -25.52 -8.43 11.27
CA TYR A 278 -24.37 -7.80 11.91
C TYR A 278 -24.73 -6.40 12.39
N LYS A 279 -24.35 -6.07 13.62
CA LYS A 279 -24.39 -4.71 14.17
C LYS A 279 -23.14 -4.46 14.99
N GLU A 280 -22.66 -3.23 14.96
CA GLU A 280 -21.50 -2.77 15.70
C GLU A 280 -21.77 -1.38 16.25
N TRP A 281 -21.24 -1.11 17.43
CA TRP A 281 -21.44 0.15 18.15
C TRP A 281 -20.09 0.75 18.55
N PHE A 282 -20.05 2.09 18.59
CA PHE A 282 -18.98 2.83 19.24
C PHE A 282 -19.04 2.68 20.77
N GLU A 283 -17.95 3.01 21.46
CA GLU A 283 -17.88 3.04 22.93
C GLU A 283 -18.83 4.04 23.60
N ASN A 284 -19.46 4.93 22.81
CA ASN A 284 -20.49 5.87 23.28
C ASN A 284 -21.93 5.32 23.11
N GLY A 285 -22.08 4.11 22.58
CA GLY A 285 -23.34 3.36 22.51
C GLY A 285 -24.14 3.63 21.24
N LYS A 286 -23.65 4.49 20.34
CA LYS A 286 -24.23 4.70 19.01
C LYS A 286 -23.74 3.62 18.04
N LEU A 287 -24.58 3.25 17.07
CA LEU A 287 -24.19 2.32 16.02
C LEU A 287 -23.02 2.90 15.22
N SER A 288 -22.09 2.04 14.82
CA SER A 288 -20.98 2.34 13.91
C SER A 288 -21.16 1.62 12.57
N ALA A 289 -21.76 0.42 12.57
CA ALA A 289 -22.06 -0.33 11.36
C ALA A 289 -23.24 -1.29 11.54
N GLU A 290 -24.00 -1.51 10.48
CA GLU A 290 -25.01 -2.55 10.39
C GLU A 290 -25.07 -3.14 8.98
N GLY A 291 -25.42 -4.41 8.89
CA GLY A 291 -25.64 -5.08 7.62
C GLY A 291 -25.90 -6.56 7.81
N ASN A 292 -25.69 -7.33 6.75
CA ASN A 292 -25.84 -8.78 6.78
C ASN A 292 -24.61 -9.48 6.20
N TYR A 293 -24.33 -10.66 6.74
CA TYR A 293 -23.41 -11.64 6.18
C TYR A 293 -24.18 -12.78 5.53
N LYS A 294 -23.63 -13.30 4.43
CA LYS A 294 -24.07 -14.54 3.79
C LYS A 294 -22.84 -15.33 3.40
N PHE A 295 -22.75 -16.57 3.85
CA PHE A 295 -21.57 -17.41 3.65
C PHE A 295 -20.25 -16.73 4.07
N GLY A 296 -20.24 -16.00 5.18
CA GLY A 296 -19.04 -15.33 5.69
C GLY A 296 -18.65 -14.07 4.93
N LYS A 297 -19.54 -13.54 4.08
CA LYS A 297 -19.29 -12.39 3.21
C LYS A 297 -20.35 -11.31 3.41
N LYS A 298 -19.96 -10.04 3.38
CA LYS A 298 -20.92 -8.93 3.42
C LYS A 298 -21.86 -9.01 2.22
N GLU A 299 -23.16 -8.94 2.50
CA GLU A 299 -24.23 -9.09 1.52
C GLU A 299 -25.37 -8.11 1.78
N GLY A 300 -25.92 -7.55 0.70
CA GLY A 300 -27.05 -6.63 0.75
C GLY A 300 -26.67 -5.25 1.29
N LYS A 301 -27.65 -4.55 1.85
CA LYS A 301 -27.48 -3.17 2.33
C LYS A 301 -26.60 -3.14 3.58
N TRP A 302 -25.64 -2.23 3.58
CA TRP A 302 -24.80 -1.89 4.72
C TRP A 302 -24.85 -0.39 4.99
N THR A 303 -24.98 -0.03 6.26
CA THR A 303 -24.98 1.36 6.75
C THR A 303 -23.82 1.53 7.71
N TYR A 304 -23.09 2.63 7.58
CA TYR A 304 -22.01 3.04 8.46
C TYR A 304 -22.31 4.43 9.03
N TRP A 305 -21.95 4.65 10.28
CA TRP A 305 -22.18 5.91 10.98
C TRP A 305 -20.89 6.47 11.56
N LEU A 306 -20.88 7.77 11.78
CA LEU A 306 -19.88 8.51 12.53
C LEU A 306 -20.19 8.44 14.04
N GLU A 307 -19.21 8.72 14.89
CA GLU A 307 -19.40 8.74 16.36
C GLU A 307 -20.47 9.73 16.83
N ASN A 308 -20.75 10.78 16.05
CA ASN A 308 -21.82 11.73 16.36
C ASN A 308 -23.23 11.15 16.11
N GLY A 309 -23.35 9.99 15.45
CA GLY A 309 -24.60 9.30 15.13
C GLY A 309 -25.13 9.59 13.72
N ASN A 310 -24.49 10.47 12.95
CA ASN A 310 -24.84 10.72 11.56
C ASN A 310 -24.33 9.57 10.68
N ILE A 311 -25.07 9.26 9.62
CA ILE A 311 -24.62 8.27 8.62
C ILE A 311 -23.36 8.82 7.95
N ASP A 312 -22.33 8.00 7.83
CA ASP A 312 -21.12 8.29 7.05
C ASP A 312 -21.38 7.88 5.58
N PHE A 313 -21.77 6.62 5.38
CA PHE A 313 -22.18 6.13 4.07
C PHE A 313 -23.08 4.90 4.16
N VAL A 314 -23.84 4.69 3.10
CA VAL A 314 -24.73 3.55 2.92
C VAL A 314 -24.61 3.03 1.49
N GLY A 315 -24.63 1.71 1.33
CA GLY A 315 -24.56 1.09 0.03
C GLY A 315 -24.89 -0.40 0.08
N HIS A 316 -24.72 -1.07 -1.05
CA HIS A 316 -24.92 -2.52 -1.12
C HIS A 316 -23.60 -3.24 -1.38
N PHE A 317 -23.42 -4.35 -0.69
CA PHE A 317 -22.38 -5.33 -0.99
C PHE A 317 -23.00 -6.54 -1.67
N ASN A 318 -22.26 -7.11 -2.61
CA ASN A 318 -22.55 -8.39 -3.24
C ASN A 318 -21.27 -9.23 -3.13
N ASN A 319 -21.29 -10.26 -2.27
CA ASN A 319 -20.11 -11.07 -1.97
C ASN A 319 -18.87 -10.24 -1.58
N GLU A 320 -18.99 -9.34 -0.60
CA GLU A 320 -17.95 -8.41 -0.09
C GLU A 320 -17.54 -7.27 -1.01
N LEU A 321 -17.98 -7.25 -2.28
CA LEU A 321 -17.67 -6.17 -3.22
C LEU A 321 -18.80 -5.14 -3.24
N LYS A 322 -18.45 -3.86 -3.27
CA LYS A 322 -19.42 -2.77 -3.47
C LYS A 322 -20.12 -2.95 -4.82
N ASP A 323 -21.44 -2.96 -4.79
CA ASP A 323 -22.29 -3.19 -5.96
C ASP A 323 -23.57 -2.36 -5.83
N GLY A 324 -24.01 -1.72 -6.93
CA GLY A 324 -25.17 -0.84 -6.92
C GLY A 324 -24.90 0.56 -6.35
N LEU A 325 -25.95 1.23 -5.88
CA LEU A 325 -25.89 2.62 -5.41
C LEU A 325 -25.19 2.74 -4.05
N TRP A 326 -24.26 3.68 -3.95
CA TRP A 326 -23.59 4.09 -2.73
C TRP A 326 -23.76 5.59 -2.52
N THR A 327 -24.18 5.98 -1.31
CA THR A 327 -24.38 7.37 -0.91
C THR A 327 -23.49 7.69 0.28
N PHE A 328 -22.76 8.79 0.17
CA PHE A 328 -21.81 9.29 1.17
C PHE A 328 -22.28 10.65 1.70
N TYR A 329 -22.13 10.87 2.99
CA TYR A 329 -22.62 12.04 3.70
C TYR A 329 -21.46 12.79 4.36
N ASP A 330 -21.66 14.07 4.66
CA ASP A 330 -20.75 14.84 5.50
C ASP A 330 -21.04 14.64 7.00
N SER A 331 -20.21 15.24 7.86
CA SER A 331 -20.39 15.16 9.31
C SER A 331 -21.68 15.82 9.82
N LYS A 332 -22.37 16.62 9.00
CA LYS A 332 -23.64 17.30 9.29
C LYS A 332 -24.85 16.56 8.69
N ALA A 333 -24.65 15.35 8.17
CA ALA A 333 -25.65 14.51 7.51
C ALA A 333 -26.17 15.04 6.15
N ASN A 334 -25.47 15.98 5.51
CA ASN A 334 -25.78 16.37 4.13
C ASN A 334 -25.14 15.37 3.16
N LYS A 335 -25.80 15.06 2.05
CA LYS A 335 -25.18 14.24 1.00
C LYS A 335 -23.94 14.97 0.45
N SER A 336 -22.81 14.27 0.40
CA SER A 336 -21.59 14.75 -0.22
C SER A 336 -21.48 14.29 -1.67
N TYR A 337 -21.66 12.99 -1.89
CA TYR A 337 -21.70 12.41 -3.24
C TYR A 337 -22.34 11.03 -3.23
N GLU A 338 -22.88 10.62 -4.36
CA GLU A 338 -23.43 9.28 -4.54
C GLU A 338 -23.20 8.80 -5.97
N GLY A 339 -23.20 7.49 -6.14
CA GLY A 339 -23.08 6.90 -7.45
C GLY A 339 -23.03 5.39 -7.39
N TYR A 340 -22.97 4.80 -8.57
CA TYR A 340 -23.04 3.36 -8.72
C TYR A 340 -21.63 2.74 -8.71
N TYR A 341 -21.51 1.63 -7.99
CA TYR A 341 -20.39 0.71 -8.06
C TYR A 341 -20.81 -0.58 -8.78
N LYS A 342 -19.84 -1.19 -9.45
CA LYS A 342 -19.93 -2.55 -9.98
C LYS A 342 -18.63 -3.25 -9.63
N LYS A 343 -18.69 -4.25 -8.76
CA LYS A 343 -17.51 -5.00 -8.27
C LYS A 343 -16.38 -4.07 -7.81
N ASP A 344 -16.66 -3.18 -6.86
CA ASP A 344 -15.74 -2.18 -6.29
C ASP A 344 -15.28 -1.06 -7.22
N LYS A 345 -15.72 -1.03 -8.48
CA LYS A 345 -15.36 0.03 -9.42
C LYS A 345 -16.54 0.97 -9.64
N LYS A 346 -16.27 2.28 -9.69
CA LYS A 346 -17.26 3.28 -10.08
C LYS A 346 -17.73 2.98 -11.50
N ASP A 347 -19.02 2.78 -11.66
CA ASP A 347 -19.65 2.38 -12.92
C ASP A 347 -21.08 2.91 -12.96
N GLY A 348 -21.41 3.75 -13.94
CA GLY A 348 -22.68 4.47 -14.02
C GLY A 348 -22.60 5.91 -13.52
N THR A 349 -23.76 6.52 -13.24
CA THR A 349 -23.89 7.94 -12.90
C THR A 349 -23.41 8.25 -11.47
N TRP A 350 -22.72 9.38 -11.32
CA TRP A 350 -22.22 9.92 -10.07
C TRP A 350 -22.63 11.38 -9.93
N ILE A 351 -23.15 11.74 -8.76
CA ILE A 351 -23.59 13.09 -8.41
C ILE A 351 -22.79 13.55 -7.19
N TYR A 352 -22.32 14.79 -7.24
CA TYR A 352 -21.57 15.44 -6.17
C TYR A 352 -22.29 16.72 -5.78
N TRP A 353 -22.39 16.98 -4.48
CA TRP A 353 -23.05 18.16 -3.93
C TRP A 353 -22.07 19.08 -3.24
N TYR A 354 -22.40 20.36 -3.24
CA TYR A 354 -21.85 21.37 -2.35
C TYR A 354 -22.39 21.20 -0.92
N PRO A 355 -21.73 21.78 0.09
CA PRO A 355 -22.23 21.77 1.47
C PRO A 355 -23.61 22.42 1.66
N ASN A 356 -24.03 23.29 0.73
CA ASN A 356 -25.36 23.91 0.73
C ASN A 356 -26.46 22.98 0.17
N GLY A 357 -26.11 21.77 -0.29
CA GLY A 357 -27.02 20.78 -0.87
C GLY A 357 -27.24 20.89 -2.37
N GLU A 358 -26.61 21.86 -3.04
CA GLU A 358 -26.72 22.04 -4.49
C GLU A 358 -25.76 21.14 -5.25
N ILE A 359 -26.15 20.68 -6.44
CA ILE A 359 -25.28 19.82 -7.25
C ILE A 359 -24.07 20.63 -7.70
N TRP A 360 -22.88 20.14 -7.40
CA TRP A 360 -21.62 20.69 -7.91
C TRP A 360 -21.30 20.13 -9.29
N LYS A 361 -21.38 18.80 -9.43
CA LYS A 361 -21.10 18.13 -10.71
C LYS A 361 -21.75 16.77 -10.78
N THR A 362 -22.02 16.35 -12.00
CA THR A 362 -22.57 15.04 -12.30
C THR A 362 -21.99 14.50 -13.59
N GLY A 363 -21.88 13.19 -13.68
CA GLY A 363 -21.41 12.49 -14.88
C GLY A 363 -21.23 11.01 -14.62
N SER A 364 -20.83 10.27 -15.65
CA SER A 364 -20.69 8.82 -15.55
C SER A 364 -19.25 8.38 -15.36
N TYR A 365 -19.07 7.24 -14.70
CA TYR A 365 -17.84 6.47 -14.70
C TYR A 365 -18.05 5.13 -15.41
N LYS A 366 -16.98 4.59 -15.98
CA LYS A 366 -16.88 3.22 -16.44
C LYS A 366 -15.56 2.67 -15.95
N GLU A 367 -15.60 1.60 -15.16
CA GLU A 367 -14.39 0.98 -14.59
C GLU A 367 -13.44 2.00 -13.91
N ASN A 368 -13.98 2.90 -13.07
CA ASN A 368 -13.28 4.02 -12.39
C ASN A 368 -12.81 5.18 -13.28
N LEU A 369 -12.97 5.13 -14.60
CA LEU A 369 -12.60 6.21 -15.50
C LEU A 369 -13.82 7.05 -15.85
N LYS A 370 -13.68 8.39 -15.87
CA LYS A 370 -14.76 9.27 -16.32
C LYS A 370 -15.16 8.87 -17.75
N HIS A 371 -16.46 8.78 -17.96
CA HIS A 371 -17.06 8.39 -19.23
C HIS A 371 -18.29 9.25 -19.50
N ASP A 372 -18.64 9.37 -20.78
CA ASP A 372 -19.79 10.12 -21.26
C ASP A 372 -19.79 11.58 -20.78
N GLN A 373 -20.97 12.20 -20.79
CA GLN A 373 -21.15 13.61 -20.50
C GLN A 373 -20.97 13.91 -19.01
N TRP A 374 -20.18 14.94 -18.73
CA TRP A 374 -20.03 15.54 -17.42
C TRP A 374 -20.58 16.96 -17.45
N SER A 375 -21.34 17.32 -16.43
CA SER A 375 -21.90 18.65 -16.22
C SER A 375 -21.43 19.20 -14.88
N PHE A 376 -21.04 20.46 -14.86
CA PHE A 376 -20.55 21.19 -13.69
C PHE A 376 -21.40 22.42 -13.47
N TYR A 377 -21.77 22.68 -12.22
CA TYR A 377 -22.66 23.76 -11.83
C TYR A 377 -22.01 24.63 -10.76
N SER A 378 -22.41 25.90 -10.71
CA SER A 378 -22.09 26.81 -9.61
C SER A 378 -22.98 26.56 -8.38
N GLU A 379 -22.65 27.20 -7.25
CA GLU A 379 -23.50 27.16 -6.05
C GLU A 379 -24.89 27.79 -6.28
N GLN A 380 -25.04 28.63 -7.32
CA GLN A 380 -26.30 29.25 -7.75
C GLN A 380 -27.04 28.42 -8.81
N LYS A 381 -26.70 27.13 -8.96
CA LYS A 381 -27.33 26.17 -9.90
C LYS A 381 -27.07 26.44 -11.38
N GLN A 382 -26.19 27.38 -11.72
CA GLN A 382 -25.91 27.70 -13.12
C GLN A 382 -24.95 26.66 -13.69
N LEU A 383 -25.24 26.14 -14.87
CA LEU A 383 -24.34 25.23 -15.59
C LEU A 383 -23.13 26.04 -16.06
N VAL A 384 -21.94 25.75 -15.54
CA VAL A 384 -20.71 26.50 -15.85
C VAL A 384 -19.81 25.77 -16.83
N MET A 385 -19.93 24.44 -16.92
CA MET A 385 -19.12 23.66 -17.87
C MET A 385 -19.78 22.33 -18.19
N GLN A 386 -19.65 21.88 -19.43
CA GLN A 386 -20.16 20.60 -19.89
C GLN A 386 -19.37 20.05 -21.06
N GLY A 387 -19.12 18.74 -21.06
CA GLY A 387 -18.50 18.03 -22.18
C GLY A 387 -18.34 16.55 -21.90
N ASN A 388 -17.84 15.79 -22.87
CA ASN A 388 -17.73 14.34 -22.76
C ASN A 388 -16.32 13.93 -22.31
N PHE A 389 -16.26 12.82 -21.57
CA PHE A 389 -15.04 12.08 -21.29
C PHE A 389 -15.07 10.72 -21.98
N LEU A 390 -13.92 10.30 -22.51
CA LEU A 390 -13.67 8.95 -22.98
C LEU A 390 -12.43 8.41 -22.27
N ASN A 391 -12.59 7.31 -21.53
CA ASN A 391 -11.51 6.66 -20.77
C ASN A 391 -10.74 7.64 -19.85
N GLY A 392 -11.46 8.54 -19.19
CA GLY A 392 -10.89 9.49 -18.25
C GLY A 392 -10.32 10.77 -18.87
N LYS A 393 -10.41 10.96 -20.18
CA LYS A 393 -9.90 12.14 -20.89
C LYS A 393 -11.00 12.88 -21.64
N GLU A 394 -10.90 14.19 -21.71
CA GLU A 394 -11.82 15.05 -22.44
C GLU A 394 -11.87 14.67 -23.93
N GLU A 395 -13.06 14.52 -24.48
CA GLU A 395 -13.29 14.11 -25.85
C GLU A 395 -14.49 14.84 -26.45
N GLY A 396 -14.37 15.29 -27.71
CA GLY A 396 -15.43 15.98 -28.42
C GLY A 396 -15.68 17.40 -27.92
N GLU A 397 -16.88 17.89 -28.15
CA GLU A 397 -17.26 19.29 -27.87
C GLU A 397 -17.41 19.55 -26.37
N TRP A 398 -16.80 20.64 -25.92
CA TRP A 398 -16.86 21.19 -24.58
C TRP A 398 -17.41 22.60 -24.64
N LYS A 399 -18.27 22.93 -23.69
CA LYS A 399 -18.92 24.24 -23.53
C LYS A 399 -18.69 24.74 -22.11
N SER A 400 -18.46 26.03 -21.97
CA SER A 400 -18.48 26.69 -20.68
C SER A 400 -19.32 27.97 -20.72
N TRP A 401 -19.78 28.36 -19.54
CA TRP A 401 -20.60 29.54 -19.31
C TRP A 401 -20.02 30.33 -18.13
N TYR A 402 -20.30 31.63 -18.10
CA TYR A 402 -20.04 32.48 -16.94
C TYR A 402 -21.01 32.12 -15.79
N ASP A 403 -20.67 32.52 -14.56
CA ASP A 403 -21.55 32.31 -13.40
C ASP A 403 -22.91 33.00 -13.54
N SER A 404 -22.99 34.03 -14.38
CA SER A 404 -24.21 34.74 -14.77
C SER A 404 -25.04 34.01 -15.84
N GLY A 405 -24.50 32.96 -16.47
CA GLY A 405 -25.20 32.07 -17.40
C GLY A 405 -24.94 32.33 -18.89
N GLU A 406 -24.27 33.43 -19.24
CA GLU A 406 -23.88 33.71 -20.62
C GLU A 406 -22.80 32.75 -21.10
N LYS A 407 -22.80 32.45 -22.39
CA LYS A 407 -21.80 31.56 -23.01
C LYS A 407 -20.40 32.17 -22.86
N LYS A 408 -19.43 31.36 -22.44
CA LYS A 408 -18.05 31.78 -22.24
C LYS A 408 -17.12 31.23 -23.32
N ASP A 409 -17.09 29.91 -23.50
CA ASP A 409 -16.33 29.29 -24.59
C ASP A 409 -16.95 27.98 -25.08
N ILE A 410 -16.54 27.59 -26.29
CA ILE A 410 -16.83 26.31 -26.89
C ILE A 410 -15.61 25.85 -27.70
N GLY A 411 -15.33 24.56 -27.65
CA GLY A 411 -14.30 23.98 -28.49
C GLY A 411 -14.27 22.47 -28.38
N ASN A 412 -13.37 21.83 -29.10
CA ASN A 412 -13.25 20.38 -29.07
C ASN A 412 -11.97 19.94 -28.36
N TYR A 413 -12.08 18.84 -27.62
CA TYR A 413 -10.95 18.07 -27.13
C TYR A 413 -10.81 16.77 -27.91
N SER A 414 -9.57 16.31 -28.04
CA SER A 414 -9.28 14.95 -28.48
C SER A 414 -8.22 14.37 -27.56
N ASN A 415 -8.54 13.26 -26.89
CA ASN A 415 -7.66 12.57 -25.96
C ASN A 415 -7.09 13.51 -24.88
N GLY A 416 -7.91 14.43 -24.37
CA GLY A 416 -7.56 15.40 -23.33
C GLY A 416 -6.81 16.64 -23.81
N LEU A 417 -6.60 16.81 -25.12
CA LEU A 417 -5.92 17.97 -25.70
C LEU A 417 -6.89 18.81 -26.52
N MET A 418 -6.83 20.14 -26.37
CA MET A 418 -7.62 21.07 -27.21
C MET A 418 -7.29 20.82 -28.69
N ASN A 419 -8.30 20.62 -29.52
CA ASN A 419 -8.14 20.25 -30.91
C ASN A 419 -9.30 20.79 -31.75
N GLY A 420 -9.03 21.25 -32.97
CA GLY A 420 -10.04 21.87 -33.83
C GLY A 420 -10.39 23.30 -33.41
N LYS A 421 -11.57 23.77 -33.83
CA LYS A 421 -12.01 25.15 -33.64
C LYS A 421 -12.38 25.43 -32.18
N TRP A 422 -11.96 26.59 -31.69
CA TRP A 422 -12.28 27.14 -30.39
C TRP A 422 -12.79 28.57 -30.53
N GLU A 423 -13.84 28.90 -29.79
CA GLU A 423 -14.48 30.21 -29.81
C GLU A 423 -14.82 30.63 -28.38
N GLY A 424 -14.58 31.91 -28.07
CA GLY A 424 -14.90 32.52 -26.79
C GLY A 424 -15.72 33.80 -26.96
N TRP A 425 -16.45 34.16 -25.92
CA TRP A 425 -17.28 35.36 -25.85
C TRP A 425 -17.03 36.10 -24.54
N TYR A 426 -17.13 37.42 -24.58
CA TYR A 426 -17.23 38.25 -23.39
C TYR A 426 -18.59 38.06 -22.71
N MET A 427 -18.68 38.49 -21.45
CA MET A 427 -19.92 38.42 -20.66
C MET A 427 -21.08 39.21 -21.29
N ASN A 428 -20.81 40.22 -22.12
CA ASN A 428 -21.82 40.96 -22.87
C ASN A 428 -22.35 40.21 -24.12
N GLY A 429 -21.87 38.99 -24.37
CA GLY A 429 -22.26 38.13 -25.49
C GLY A 429 -21.53 38.41 -26.80
N GLN A 430 -20.66 39.42 -26.85
CA GLN A 430 -19.81 39.67 -28.02
C GLN A 430 -18.66 38.68 -28.07
N LYS A 431 -18.16 38.40 -29.27
CA LYS A 431 -17.04 37.46 -29.45
C LYS A 431 -15.79 38.04 -28.81
N ASP A 432 -15.01 37.20 -28.14
CA ASP A 432 -13.69 37.55 -27.57
C ASP A 432 -12.59 37.01 -28.48
N TYR A 433 -12.67 35.71 -28.82
CA TYR A 433 -11.70 35.09 -29.72
C TYR A 433 -12.26 33.94 -30.56
N SER A 434 -11.54 33.60 -31.63
CA SER A 434 -11.80 32.45 -32.49
C SER A 434 -10.49 31.95 -33.09
N GLY A 435 -10.25 30.65 -33.02
CA GLY A 435 -9.06 30.08 -33.66
C GLY A 435 -9.09 28.56 -33.63
N TYR A 436 -8.01 27.94 -34.10
CA TYR A 436 -7.88 26.50 -34.10
C TYR A 436 -6.72 26.07 -33.20
N TYR A 437 -6.93 24.95 -32.51
CA TYR A 437 -5.87 24.22 -31.84
C TYR A 437 -5.57 22.92 -32.58
N LYS A 438 -4.32 22.51 -32.54
CA LYS A 438 -3.86 21.18 -32.96
C LYS A 438 -2.99 20.63 -31.85
N GLN A 439 -3.49 19.61 -31.15
CA GLN A 439 -2.80 19.01 -29.99
C GLN A 439 -2.40 20.06 -28.93
N ALA A 440 -3.35 20.89 -28.52
CA ALA A 440 -3.17 22.00 -27.57
C ALA A 440 -2.25 23.15 -28.02
N LEU A 441 -1.83 23.19 -29.29
CA LEU A 441 -1.02 24.27 -29.87
C LEU A 441 -1.87 25.11 -30.83
N LYS A 442 -1.77 26.44 -30.76
CA LYS A 442 -2.46 27.34 -31.70
C LYS A 442 -2.05 27.01 -33.14
N ASP A 443 -3.02 26.84 -34.02
CA ASP A 443 -2.83 26.54 -35.44
C ASP A 443 -3.78 27.39 -36.28
N GLY A 444 -3.36 27.77 -37.48
CA GLY A 444 -4.16 28.59 -38.38
C GLY A 444 -4.41 30.02 -37.87
N ILE A 445 -5.49 30.62 -38.35
CA ILE A 445 -5.86 32.00 -38.06
C ILE A 445 -6.52 32.09 -36.69
N TRP A 446 -6.05 33.04 -35.89
CA TRP A 446 -6.59 33.45 -34.61
C TRP A 446 -7.08 34.88 -34.71
N GLU A 447 -8.36 35.06 -34.43
CA GLU A 447 -9.02 36.36 -34.42
C GLU A 447 -9.42 36.69 -32.98
N HIS A 448 -9.26 37.95 -32.61
CA HIS A 448 -9.69 38.52 -31.35
C HIS A 448 -10.48 39.80 -31.61
N TRP A 449 -11.41 40.11 -30.72
CA TRP A 449 -12.28 41.29 -30.79
C TRP A 449 -12.24 42.03 -29.48
N HIS A 450 -12.42 43.35 -29.53
CA HIS A 450 -12.64 44.18 -28.33
C HIS A 450 -14.01 43.92 -27.73
N GLU A 451 -14.22 44.29 -26.46
CA GLU A 451 -15.54 44.23 -25.78
C GLU A 451 -16.64 45.07 -26.44
N ASN A 452 -16.31 45.90 -27.43
CA ASN A 452 -17.26 46.67 -28.23
C ASN A 452 -17.63 46.00 -29.58
N GLY A 453 -17.01 44.86 -29.88
CA GLY A 453 -17.35 43.98 -30.99
C GLY A 453 -16.55 44.26 -32.25
N LYS A 454 -15.67 45.27 -32.24
CA LYS A 454 -14.72 45.53 -33.32
C LYS A 454 -13.52 44.59 -33.20
N GLN A 455 -12.98 44.19 -34.33
CA GLN A 455 -11.80 43.34 -34.38
C GLN A 455 -10.63 44.02 -33.67
N GLU A 456 -9.93 43.28 -32.80
CA GLU A 456 -8.76 43.74 -32.05
C GLU A 456 -7.48 43.25 -32.72
N LEU A 457 -7.44 41.97 -33.08
CA LEU A 457 -6.21 41.31 -33.48
C LEU A 457 -6.52 40.12 -34.40
N LEU A 458 -5.68 39.94 -35.42
CA LEU A 458 -5.62 38.76 -36.28
C LEU A 458 -4.18 38.30 -36.35
N GLU A 459 -3.94 37.05 -35.95
CA GLU A 459 -2.64 36.41 -36.00
C GLU A 459 -2.74 35.07 -36.72
N THR A 460 -1.74 34.71 -37.51
CA THR A 460 -1.67 33.39 -38.13
C THR A 460 -0.57 32.56 -37.46
N TYR A 461 -0.91 31.33 -37.10
CA TYR A 461 -0.02 30.36 -36.47
C TYR A 461 0.16 29.11 -37.34
N LEU A 462 1.32 28.48 -37.26
CA LEU A 462 1.61 27.20 -37.90
C LEU A 462 2.19 26.23 -36.86
N VAL A 463 1.54 25.09 -36.69
CA VAL A 463 2.10 23.99 -35.89
C VAL A 463 3.08 23.18 -36.73
N LYS A 464 4.33 23.10 -36.26
CA LYS A 464 5.41 22.37 -36.94
C LYS A 464 6.34 21.67 -35.95
N PRO A 465 7.10 20.65 -36.39
CA PRO A 465 8.12 20.05 -35.55
C PRO A 465 9.29 21.00 -35.32
N GLU A 466 9.76 21.04 -34.08
CA GLU A 466 11.03 21.62 -33.66
C GLU A 466 11.93 20.47 -33.18
N VAL A 467 13.03 20.25 -33.90
CA VAL A 467 14.04 19.27 -33.50
C VAL A 467 15.05 19.94 -32.59
N LYS A 468 15.13 19.49 -31.34
CA LYS A 468 16.22 19.87 -30.43
C LYS A 468 17.19 18.71 -30.32
N LYS A 469 18.43 18.95 -30.73
CA LYS A 469 19.52 17.99 -30.52
C LYS A 469 19.85 17.93 -29.04
N LYS A 470 19.67 16.77 -28.43
CA LYS A 470 20.12 16.50 -27.05
C LYS A 470 21.30 15.54 -27.10
N PHE A 471 22.28 15.80 -26.24
CA PHE A 471 23.47 14.97 -26.11
C PHE A 471 23.39 14.20 -24.79
N TYR A 472 23.43 12.87 -24.88
CA TYR A 472 23.44 11.98 -23.74
C TYR A 472 24.76 11.21 -23.72
N LYS A 473 25.27 10.86 -22.54
CA LYS A 473 26.38 9.91 -22.45
C LYS A 473 25.80 8.49 -22.43
N ASP A 474 26.31 7.62 -23.29
CA ASP A 474 26.00 6.19 -23.24
C ASP A 474 26.71 5.52 -22.05
N LYS A 475 26.46 4.21 -21.88
CA LYS A 475 27.07 3.36 -20.84
C LYS A 475 28.61 3.29 -20.89
N ASN A 476 29.23 3.76 -21.96
CA ASN A 476 30.68 3.80 -22.15
C ASN A 476 31.22 5.25 -22.10
N ASN A 477 30.44 6.21 -21.56
CA ASN A 477 30.77 7.64 -21.51
C ASN A 477 30.94 8.33 -22.87
N LYS A 478 30.44 7.73 -23.96
CA LYS A 478 30.47 8.34 -25.30
C LYS A 478 29.22 9.21 -25.49
N PHE A 479 29.41 10.42 -25.98
CA PHE A 479 28.29 11.29 -26.33
C PHE A 479 27.51 10.72 -27.52
N MET A 480 26.20 10.53 -27.34
CA MET A 480 25.22 10.21 -28.37
C MET A 480 24.31 11.41 -28.58
N GLU A 481 24.09 11.74 -29.84
CA GLU A 481 23.14 12.76 -30.28
C GLU A 481 21.78 12.10 -30.49
N VAL A 482 20.73 12.65 -29.87
CA VAL A 482 19.35 12.21 -30.02
C VAL A 482 18.50 13.40 -30.43
N ASP A 483 17.74 13.22 -31.51
CA ASP A 483 16.75 14.19 -31.95
C ASP A 483 15.52 14.13 -31.04
N ASP A 484 15.33 15.18 -30.24
CA ASP A 484 14.11 15.39 -29.45
C ASP A 484 13.16 16.28 -30.25
N SER A 485 12.30 15.65 -31.06
CA SER A 485 11.30 16.35 -31.86
C SER A 485 10.04 16.61 -31.05
N ARG A 486 9.66 17.87 -30.90
CA ARG A 486 8.38 18.29 -30.31
C ARG A 486 7.61 19.19 -31.27
N LEU A 487 6.29 19.18 -31.22
CA LEU A 487 5.50 20.17 -31.94
C LEU A 487 5.56 21.52 -31.22
N ILE A 488 5.66 22.58 -31.98
CA ILE A 488 5.54 23.97 -31.50
C ILE A 488 4.56 24.73 -32.38
N SER A 489 3.92 25.74 -31.80
CA SER A 489 3.22 26.77 -32.56
C SER A 489 4.17 27.94 -32.82
N VAL A 490 4.23 28.42 -34.06
CA VAL A 490 4.97 29.62 -34.42
C VAL A 490 4.05 30.60 -35.16
N LYS A 491 4.21 31.91 -34.92
CA LYS A 491 3.58 32.95 -35.74
C LYS A 491 4.12 32.85 -37.16
N GLN A 492 3.23 32.71 -38.13
CA GLN A 492 3.52 32.47 -39.52
C GLN A 492 2.40 33.05 -40.39
N GLY A 493 2.70 34.05 -41.21
CA GLY A 493 1.75 34.75 -42.06
C GLY A 493 1.30 36.09 -41.48
N MET A 494 0.12 36.53 -41.90
CA MET A 494 -0.36 37.89 -41.66
C MET A 494 -0.62 38.17 -40.17
N TYR A 495 -0.30 39.40 -39.78
CA TYR A 495 -0.58 39.99 -38.48
C TYR A 495 -1.28 41.34 -38.67
N TYR A 496 -2.42 41.51 -38.04
CA TYR A 496 -3.15 42.76 -38.01
C TYR A 496 -3.63 43.06 -36.61
N GLU A 497 -3.53 44.32 -36.21
CA GLU A 497 -3.98 44.81 -34.92
C GLU A 497 -4.73 46.12 -35.15
N TRP A 498 -5.83 46.32 -34.43
CA TRP A 498 -6.68 47.49 -34.54
C TRP A 498 -6.93 48.13 -33.17
N PHE A 499 -7.07 49.45 -33.16
CA PHE A 499 -7.53 50.17 -31.98
C PHE A 499 -9.01 49.87 -31.69
N GLU A 500 -9.48 50.13 -30.47
CA GLU A 500 -10.89 50.01 -30.09
C GLU A 500 -11.84 50.80 -31.00
N ASN A 501 -11.36 51.87 -31.64
CA ASN A 501 -12.15 52.65 -32.58
C ASN A 501 -12.33 51.96 -33.97
N GLY A 502 -11.61 50.86 -34.23
CA GLY A 502 -11.63 50.06 -35.47
C GLY A 502 -10.60 50.48 -36.52
N LYS A 503 -9.79 51.50 -36.25
CA LYS A 503 -8.70 51.91 -37.16
C LYS A 503 -7.49 50.98 -36.99
N PRO A 504 -6.71 50.73 -38.06
CA PRO A 504 -5.52 49.89 -37.96
C PRO A 504 -4.55 50.50 -36.96
N LYS A 505 -3.89 49.65 -36.20
CA LYS A 505 -2.83 49.97 -35.22
C LYS A 505 -1.49 49.44 -35.71
N THR A 506 -1.48 48.20 -36.17
CA THR A 506 -0.29 47.52 -36.69
C THR A 506 -0.69 46.55 -37.80
N GLU A 507 0.08 46.48 -38.88
CA GLU A 507 -0.04 45.44 -39.89
C GLU A 507 1.35 44.96 -40.33
N GLY A 508 1.48 43.67 -40.61
CA GLY A 508 2.71 43.08 -41.12
C GLY A 508 2.61 41.57 -41.29
N GLU A 509 3.76 40.93 -41.49
CA GLU A 509 3.86 39.49 -41.66
C GLU A 509 4.91 38.91 -40.69
N PHE A 510 4.59 37.75 -40.11
CA PHE A 510 5.55 36.94 -39.37
C PHE A 510 6.02 35.77 -40.22
N ASN A 511 7.31 35.49 -40.16
CA ASN A 511 7.90 34.27 -40.67
C ASN A 511 8.65 33.59 -39.54
N ASN A 512 8.17 32.43 -39.08
CA ASN A 512 8.76 31.67 -37.98
C ASN A 512 9.05 32.52 -36.72
N ASN A 513 8.01 33.16 -36.16
CA ASN A 513 8.07 34.07 -35.00
C ASN A 513 8.87 35.38 -35.22
N GLN A 514 9.46 35.61 -36.39
CA GLN A 514 10.19 36.85 -36.69
C GLN A 514 9.35 37.74 -37.59
N GLN A 515 9.36 39.04 -37.33
CA GLN A 515 8.79 40.02 -38.24
C GLN A 515 9.56 39.98 -39.57
N ASP A 516 8.83 39.80 -40.67
CA ASP A 516 9.38 39.65 -42.02
C ASP A 516 8.50 40.47 -42.99
N GLY A 517 9.10 41.00 -44.05
CA GLY A 517 8.41 41.84 -45.01
C GLY A 517 8.05 43.23 -44.47
N LYS A 518 6.98 43.81 -45.01
CA LYS A 518 6.57 45.20 -44.74
C LYS A 518 5.76 45.29 -43.46
N TRP A 519 6.15 46.21 -42.57
CA TRP A 519 5.47 46.51 -41.31
C TRP A 519 5.04 47.97 -41.29
N THR A 520 3.76 48.21 -41.02
CA THR A 520 3.17 49.54 -40.90
C THR A 520 2.52 49.70 -39.52
N TYR A 521 2.81 50.83 -38.88
CA TYR A 521 2.25 51.22 -37.59
C TYR A 521 1.48 52.52 -37.76
N PHE A 522 0.39 52.66 -37.04
CA PHE A 522 -0.54 53.76 -37.19
C PHE A 522 -0.79 54.47 -35.85
N TYR A 523 -1.08 55.76 -35.92
CA TYR A 523 -1.67 56.49 -34.81
C TYR A 523 -3.15 56.15 -34.69
N GLU A 524 -3.72 56.36 -33.50
CA GLU A 524 -5.15 56.11 -33.23
C GLU A 524 -6.10 56.92 -34.14
N ASN A 525 -5.63 58.04 -34.69
CA ASN A 525 -6.39 58.81 -35.67
C ASN A 525 -6.41 58.20 -37.09
N GLY A 526 -5.64 57.13 -37.34
CA GLY A 526 -5.56 56.41 -38.61
C GLY A 526 -4.41 56.84 -39.53
N ASN A 527 -3.68 57.90 -39.18
CA ASN A 527 -2.49 58.29 -39.93
C ASN A 527 -1.35 57.29 -39.67
N LYS A 528 -0.53 57.02 -40.69
CA LYS A 528 0.69 56.23 -40.51
C LYS A 528 1.57 56.92 -39.47
N MET A 529 2.12 56.15 -38.55
CA MET A 529 3.14 56.57 -37.61
C MET A 529 4.51 56.22 -38.17
N TYR A 530 4.64 55.00 -38.68
CA TYR A 530 5.92 54.44 -39.07
C TYR A 530 5.75 53.25 -40.02
N GLU A 531 6.62 53.12 -41.01
CA GLU A 531 6.63 52.04 -42.00
C GLU A 531 8.06 51.58 -42.26
N GLN A 532 8.30 50.26 -42.27
CA GLN A 532 9.61 49.66 -42.51
C GLN A 532 9.48 48.32 -43.26
N THR A 533 10.56 47.89 -43.91
CA THR A 533 10.71 46.51 -44.38
C THR A 533 11.74 45.79 -43.50
N LEU A 534 11.39 44.59 -43.04
CA LEU A 534 12.23 43.73 -42.22
C LEU A 534 12.58 42.46 -43.01
N VAL A 535 13.84 42.06 -42.95
CA VAL A 535 14.33 40.78 -43.49
C VAL A 535 15.02 40.05 -42.36
N LYS A 536 14.49 38.88 -41.96
CA LYS A 536 14.98 38.11 -40.80
C LYS A 536 15.06 38.97 -39.52
N GLY A 537 14.03 39.79 -39.29
CA GLY A 537 13.94 40.69 -38.13
C GLY A 537 14.86 41.92 -38.16
N ARG A 538 15.53 42.22 -39.27
CA ARG A 538 16.42 43.39 -39.41
C ARG A 538 15.90 44.37 -40.45
N GLN A 539 16.04 45.67 -40.16
CA GLN A 539 15.65 46.75 -41.07
C GLN A 539 16.43 46.68 -42.39
N GLU A 540 15.69 46.67 -43.50
CA GLU A 540 16.23 46.65 -44.85
C GLU A 540 15.51 47.69 -45.71
N GLY A 541 16.27 48.54 -46.40
CA GLY A 541 15.72 49.58 -47.26
C GLY A 541 15.22 50.81 -46.53
N LYS A 542 14.20 51.46 -47.09
CA LYS A 542 13.67 52.74 -46.61
C LYS A 542 12.71 52.54 -45.45
N VAL A 543 12.93 53.33 -44.42
CA VAL A 543 12.14 53.42 -43.21
C VAL A 543 11.54 54.83 -43.14
N THR A 544 10.22 54.94 -43.08
CA THR A 544 9.53 56.23 -43.09
C THR A 544 8.74 56.42 -41.80
N SER A 545 8.85 57.58 -41.16
CA SER A 545 8.02 57.99 -40.03
C SER A 545 7.27 59.28 -40.34
N TRP A 546 6.09 59.44 -39.73
CA TRP A 546 5.23 60.61 -39.88
C TRP A 546 4.81 61.11 -38.51
N TYR A 547 4.53 62.41 -38.40
CA TYR A 547 3.84 62.96 -37.25
C TYR A 547 2.36 62.54 -37.24
N ALA A 548 1.72 62.60 -36.06
CA ALA A 548 0.30 62.30 -35.91
C ALA A 548 -0.62 63.11 -36.85
N ILE A 549 -0.19 64.29 -37.29
CA ILE A 549 -0.94 65.13 -38.25
C ILE A 549 -0.79 64.70 -39.71
N GLY A 550 -0.02 63.64 -40.00
CA GLY A 550 0.19 63.05 -41.33
C GLY A 550 1.36 63.62 -42.13
N THR A 551 2.06 64.65 -41.63
CA THR A 551 3.28 65.18 -42.26
C THR A 551 4.48 64.25 -42.01
N LEU A 552 5.40 64.15 -42.97
CA LEU A 552 6.62 63.37 -42.82
C LEU A 552 7.43 63.88 -41.62
N GLU A 553 7.98 62.95 -40.84
CA GLU A 553 8.88 63.22 -39.72
C GLU A 553 10.30 62.80 -40.09
N SER A 554 10.47 61.58 -40.62
CA SER A 554 11.78 61.13 -41.11
C SER A 554 11.70 60.07 -42.21
N GLU A 555 12.73 60.05 -43.05
CA GLU A 555 12.98 59.00 -44.04
C GLU A 555 14.41 58.52 -43.86
N LYS A 556 14.62 57.25 -43.55
CA LYS A 556 15.91 56.69 -43.16
C LYS A 556 16.19 55.43 -43.94
N GLU A 557 17.33 55.35 -44.60
CA GLU A 557 17.76 54.12 -45.27
C GLU A 557 18.55 53.20 -44.32
N TYR A 558 18.29 51.90 -44.43
CA TYR A 558 18.93 50.86 -43.63
C TYR A 558 19.38 49.71 -44.53
N LYS A 559 20.43 49.02 -44.09
CA LYS A 559 20.90 47.77 -44.69
C LYS A 559 21.30 46.82 -43.57
N ASN A 560 20.69 45.64 -43.51
CA ASN A 560 20.95 44.60 -42.52
C ASN A 560 20.87 45.12 -41.05
N GLY A 561 19.91 46.00 -40.77
CA GLY A 561 19.68 46.60 -39.45
C GLY A 561 20.59 47.76 -39.10
N GLN A 562 21.50 48.17 -39.99
CA GLN A 562 22.41 49.29 -39.76
C GLN A 562 22.02 50.51 -40.59
N ALA A 563 22.23 51.70 -40.05
CA ALA A 563 22.08 52.96 -40.77
C ALA A 563 22.94 52.95 -42.04
N HIS A 564 22.33 53.20 -43.20
CA HIS A 564 22.97 53.17 -44.50
C HIS A 564 22.34 54.21 -45.42
N GLY A 565 23.09 54.82 -46.34
CA GLY A 565 22.51 55.76 -47.30
C GLY A 565 21.99 57.06 -46.66
N LYS A 566 20.87 57.59 -47.17
CA LYS A 566 20.36 58.92 -46.83
C LYS A 566 19.31 58.87 -45.72
N TRP A 567 19.48 59.71 -44.70
CA TRP A 567 18.52 59.95 -43.63
C TRP A 567 18.07 61.41 -43.69
N VAL A 568 16.76 61.66 -43.82
CA VAL A 568 16.16 62.99 -43.87
C VAL A 568 15.21 63.15 -42.69
N PHE A 569 15.29 64.29 -42.01
CA PHE A 569 14.40 64.66 -40.93
C PHE A 569 13.64 65.93 -41.31
N TYR A 570 12.35 65.94 -41.05
CA TYR A 570 11.44 67.00 -41.44
C TYR A 570 10.86 67.67 -40.20
N ALA A 571 10.50 68.95 -40.34
CA ALA A 571 9.74 69.65 -39.33
C ALA A 571 8.27 69.22 -39.39
N LYS A 572 7.53 69.48 -38.31
CA LYS A 572 6.10 69.21 -38.25
C LYS A 572 5.31 69.94 -39.36
N GLN A 573 5.79 71.09 -39.81
CA GLN A 573 5.25 71.80 -40.97
C GLN A 573 5.62 71.09 -42.29
N ALA A 574 4.63 70.85 -43.15
CA ALA A 574 4.78 70.10 -44.38
C ALA A 574 5.98 70.57 -45.24
N GLY A 575 6.86 69.64 -45.60
CA GLY A 575 7.93 69.84 -46.58
C GLY A 575 9.20 70.53 -46.07
N LYS A 576 9.25 71.06 -44.84
CA LYS A 576 10.46 71.71 -44.31
C LYS A 576 11.46 70.65 -43.82
N VAL A 577 12.57 70.47 -44.53
CA VAL A 577 13.70 69.63 -44.07
C VAL A 577 14.42 70.35 -42.92
N LEU A 578 14.61 69.64 -41.81
CA LEU A 578 15.41 70.12 -40.67
C LEU A 578 16.87 69.72 -40.80
N LYS A 579 17.12 68.51 -41.30
CA LYS A 579 18.44 67.88 -41.31
C LYS A 579 18.49 66.73 -42.30
N THR A 580 19.61 66.61 -43.01
CA THR A 580 19.94 65.42 -43.80
C THR A 580 21.26 64.84 -43.29
N ALA A 581 21.32 63.53 -43.06
CA ALA A 581 22.53 62.83 -42.66
C ALA A 581 22.78 61.62 -43.57
N TYR A 582 24.04 61.35 -43.90
CA TYR A 582 24.45 60.23 -44.74
C TYR A 582 25.22 59.21 -43.91
N TYR A 583 24.89 57.93 -44.06
CA TYR A 583 25.47 56.83 -43.29
C TYR A 583 26.06 55.74 -44.19
N LYS A 584 27.10 55.06 -43.71
CA LYS A 584 27.62 53.82 -44.31
C LYS A 584 28.07 52.90 -43.18
N GLU A 585 27.60 51.66 -43.21
CA GLU A 585 27.93 50.61 -42.23
C GLU A 585 27.72 51.09 -40.79
N GLY A 586 26.57 51.75 -40.53
CA GLY A 586 26.19 52.25 -39.21
C GLY A 586 26.88 53.55 -38.78
N LYS A 587 27.85 54.07 -39.53
CA LYS A 587 28.59 55.29 -39.20
C LYS A 587 28.11 56.49 -40.00
N LYS A 588 27.92 57.64 -39.34
CA LYS A 588 27.58 58.91 -40.00
C LYS A 588 28.80 59.44 -40.76
N ILE A 589 28.63 59.72 -42.05
CA ILE A 589 29.68 60.22 -42.94
C ILE A 589 29.58 61.74 -43.13
N LYS A 590 28.37 62.26 -43.30
CA LYS A 590 28.11 63.68 -43.55
C LYS A 590 26.76 64.09 -42.97
N GLU A 591 26.62 65.36 -42.59
CA GLU A 591 25.36 65.99 -42.18
C GLU A 591 25.24 67.36 -42.85
N GLU A 592 24.03 67.69 -43.30
CA GLU A 592 23.62 68.92 -43.99
C GLU A 592 22.39 69.53 -43.31
#